data_AF-A0AAG5D252-F1
#
_entry.id   AF-A0AAG5D252-F1
#
_cell.length_a   1.000
_cell.length_b   1.000
_cell.length_c   1.000
_cell.angle_alpha   90.00
_cell.angle_beta   90.00
_cell.angle_gamma   90.00
#
_symmetry.space_group_name_H-M   'P 1'
#
loop_
_entity.id
_entity.type
_entity.pdbx_description
1 polymer ?
#
loop_
_entity_poly.entity_id
_entity_poly.type
_entity_poly.pdbx_seq_one_letter_code
_entity_poly.pdbx_strand_id
1 'polypeptide(L)'
;MPPHVSEVSYTIPLAENETVTFNPYATGYYRMSYEDTMLNELIQRLNTDHTSFQPAARARLIDDTLKVALRDGDDYNATLRLMSYLREETDYVPWVVAHKNLRYLKTMLRGDEKASELLQTFTEQLATPLLEKYSFAKRSGESVNDEELRSIAI
;
A
#
# COMPACT_ATOMS: atom_id res chain seq x y z
N MET A 1 -1.06 28.52 7.90
CA MET A 1 -1.50 27.88 6.63
C MET A 1 -1.01 28.72 5.45
N PRO A 2 -0.67 28.09 4.31
CA PRO A 2 -0.40 28.81 3.07
C PRO A 2 -1.62 29.65 2.64
N PRO A 3 -1.42 30.74 1.87
CA PRO A 3 -2.54 31.50 1.31
C PRO A 3 -3.40 30.62 0.40
N HIS A 4 -4.72 30.86 0.41
CA HIS A 4 -5.75 30.11 -0.35
C HIS A 4 -6.04 28.66 0.10
N VAL A 5 -5.76 28.33 1.36
CA VAL A 5 -6.18 27.04 1.93
C VAL A 5 -7.38 27.25 2.87
N SER A 6 -8.42 26.45 2.70
CA SER A 6 -9.61 26.39 3.56
C SER A 6 -9.68 25.05 4.27
N GLU A 7 -10.05 25.06 5.54
CA GLU A 7 -10.30 23.85 6.33
C GLU A 7 -11.80 23.63 6.49
N VAL A 8 -12.25 22.39 6.32
CA VAL A 8 -13.66 22.00 6.51
C VAL A 8 -13.70 20.70 7.30
N SER A 9 -14.63 20.60 8.23
CA SER A 9 -14.85 19.40 9.05
C SER A 9 -16.29 18.93 8.91
N TYR A 10 -16.46 17.61 8.86
CA TYR A 10 -17.75 16.95 8.75
C TYR A 10 -17.82 15.79 9.74
N THR A 11 -18.95 15.67 10.44
CA THR A 11 -19.23 14.52 11.30
C THR A 11 -20.09 13.52 10.53
N ILE A 12 -19.60 12.29 10.37
CA ILE A 12 -20.34 11.19 9.75
C ILE A 12 -20.80 10.27 10.89
N PRO A 13 -22.11 10.08 11.11
CA PRO A 13 -22.59 9.10 12.08
C PRO A 13 -22.33 7.69 11.54
N LEU A 14 -21.70 6.85 12.37
CA LEU A 14 -21.39 5.45 12.04
C LEU A 14 -22.20 4.53 12.94
N ALA A 15 -22.67 3.42 12.39
CA ALA A 15 -23.19 2.31 13.18
C ALA A 15 -22.05 1.62 13.96
N GLU A 16 -22.40 0.84 14.98
CA GLU A 16 -21.43 0.06 15.75
C GLU A 16 -20.71 -0.93 14.81
N ASN A 17 -19.37 -0.88 14.80
CA ASN A 17 -18.48 -1.63 13.89
C ASN A 17 -18.55 -1.25 12.40
N GLU A 18 -19.11 -0.08 12.06
CA GLU A 18 -19.04 0.44 10.69
C GLU A 18 -17.70 1.13 10.44
N THR A 19 -16.88 0.57 9.55
CA THR A 19 -15.64 1.21 9.10
C THR A 19 -15.92 2.02 7.83
N VAL A 20 -15.69 3.33 7.90
CA VAL A 20 -15.76 4.23 6.74
C VAL A 20 -14.47 4.18 5.92
N THR A 21 -14.62 4.14 4.59
CA THR A 21 -13.52 4.32 3.65
C THR A 21 -13.77 5.55 2.81
N PHE A 22 -12.73 6.36 2.61
CA PHE A 22 -12.82 7.52 1.75
C PHE A 22 -12.21 7.20 0.38
N ASN A 23 -12.72 7.86 -0.65
CA ASN A 23 -12.25 7.69 -2.04
C ASN A 23 -12.17 6.23 -2.53
N PRO A 24 -13.24 5.42 -2.40
CA PRO A 24 -13.21 3.96 -2.65
C PRO A 24 -12.90 3.58 -4.11
N TYR A 25 -12.93 4.53 -5.04
CA TYR A 25 -12.59 4.35 -6.45
C TYR A 25 -11.34 5.13 -6.88
N ALA A 26 -10.65 5.77 -5.94
CA ALA A 26 -9.46 6.59 -6.22
C ALA A 26 -9.68 7.70 -7.28
N THR A 27 -10.89 8.25 -7.38
CA THR A 27 -11.26 9.30 -8.35
C THR A 27 -11.05 10.72 -7.82
N GLY A 28 -11.13 10.93 -6.51
CA GLY A 28 -10.95 12.25 -5.90
C GLY A 28 -9.50 12.71 -5.94
N TYR A 29 -9.22 13.98 -6.27
CA TYR A 29 -7.85 14.53 -6.31
C TYR A 29 -7.42 15.07 -4.94
N TYR A 30 -7.25 14.16 -3.97
CA TYR A 30 -6.78 14.44 -2.62
C TYR A 30 -6.07 13.21 -2.03
N ARG A 31 -5.26 13.43 -0.99
CA ARG A 31 -4.64 12.37 -0.18
C ARG A 31 -5.43 12.15 1.09
N MET A 32 -5.41 10.93 1.61
CA MET A 32 -6.08 10.56 2.85
C MET A 32 -5.06 10.30 3.96
N SER A 33 -5.34 10.81 5.16
CA SER A 33 -4.61 10.50 6.38
C SER A 33 -5.63 9.96 7.36
N TYR A 34 -5.38 8.77 7.89
CA TYR A 34 -6.24 8.12 8.88
C TYR A 34 -5.57 8.20 10.24
N GLU A 35 -6.36 8.29 11.32
CA GLU A 35 -5.84 8.01 12.66
C GLU A 35 -5.43 6.53 12.75
N ASP A 36 -4.48 6.22 13.63
CA ASP A 36 -3.91 4.88 13.79
C ASP A 36 -4.97 3.80 14.03
N THR A 37 -5.99 4.09 14.83
CA THR A 37 -7.09 3.16 15.13
C THR A 37 -7.84 2.76 13.85
N MET A 38 -8.24 3.74 13.05
CA MET A 38 -8.92 3.51 11.76
C MET A 38 -8.00 2.82 10.76
N LEU A 39 -6.73 3.24 10.68
CA LEU A 39 -5.76 2.60 9.78
C LEU A 39 -5.55 1.12 10.16
N ASN A 40 -5.52 0.81 11.46
CA ASN A 40 -5.40 -0.57 11.94
C ASN A 40 -6.60 -1.43 11.54
N GLU A 41 -7.82 -0.91 11.62
CA GLU A 41 -9.02 -1.59 11.13
C GLU A 41 -8.93 -1.86 9.63
N LEU A 42 -8.51 -0.88 8.84
CA LEU A 42 -8.30 -1.05 7.39
C LEU A 42 -7.26 -2.13 7.10
N ILE A 43 -6.13 -2.14 7.82
CA ILE A 43 -5.09 -3.17 7.69
C ILE A 43 -5.65 -4.56 8.01
N GLN A 44 -6.43 -4.70 9.09
CA GLN A 44 -7.06 -5.98 9.44
C GLN A 44 -8.02 -6.46 8.34
N ARG A 45 -8.83 -5.55 7.78
CA ARG A 45 -9.73 -5.87 6.68
C ARG A 45 -8.99 -6.28 5.42
N LEU A 46 -7.89 -5.60 5.06
CA LEU A 46 -7.05 -5.97 3.92
C LEU A 46 -6.42 -7.35 4.09
N ASN A 47 -5.92 -7.67 5.28
CA ASN A 47 -5.37 -8.99 5.57
C ASN A 47 -6.45 -10.09 5.58
N THR A 48 -7.71 -9.74 5.87
CA THR A 48 -8.82 -10.70 5.88
C THR A 48 -9.39 -10.93 4.49
N ASP A 49 -9.69 -9.84 3.78
CA ASP A 49 -10.23 -9.82 2.42
C ASP A 49 -9.90 -8.48 1.74
N HIS A 50 -8.73 -8.41 1.12
CA HIS A 50 -8.33 -7.24 0.33
C HIS A 50 -9.20 -7.04 -0.91
N THR A 51 -9.87 -8.08 -1.42
CA THR A 51 -10.70 -7.97 -2.62
C THR A 51 -12.00 -7.20 -2.40
N SER A 52 -12.40 -7.02 -1.13
CA SER A 52 -13.48 -6.12 -0.73
C SER A 52 -13.19 -4.62 -1.01
N PHE A 53 -11.93 -4.26 -1.25
CA PHE A 53 -11.51 -2.93 -1.66
C PHE A 53 -11.16 -2.93 -3.14
N GLN A 54 -11.44 -1.83 -3.85
CA GLN A 54 -11.00 -1.71 -5.25
C GLN A 54 -9.47 -1.65 -5.34
N PRO A 55 -8.84 -2.25 -6.37
CA PRO A 55 -7.37 -2.26 -6.50
C PRO A 55 -6.78 -0.84 -6.49
N ALA A 56 -7.46 0.11 -7.14
CA ALA A 56 -7.03 1.51 -7.16
C ALA A 56 -7.09 2.16 -5.76
N ALA A 57 -8.06 1.80 -4.92
CA ALA A 57 -8.16 2.30 -3.55
C ALA A 57 -7.06 1.72 -2.66
N ARG A 58 -6.75 0.43 -2.79
CA ARG A 58 -5.64 -0.20 -2.06
C ARG A 58 -4.30 0.42 -2.44
N ALA A 59 -4.06 0.63 -3.73
CA ALA A 59 -2.89 1.32 -4.24
C ALA A 59 -2.77 2.74 -3.67
N ARG A 60 -3.87 3.50 -3.63
CA ARG A 60 -3.87 4.83 -3.01
C ARG A 60 -3.61 4.80 -1.52
N LEU A 61 -4.18 3.86 -0.78
CA LEU A 61 -3.93 3.73 0.65
C LEU A 61 -2.44 3.49 0.92
N ILE A 62 -1.79 2.62 0.14
CA ILE A 62 -0.33 2.40 0.22
C ILE A 62 0.46 3.68 -0.07
N ASP A 63 0.12 4.42 -1.14
CA ASP A 63 0.84 5.65 -1.48
C ASP A 63 0.62 6.74 -0.44
N ASP A 64 -0.62 6.99 -0.05
CA ASP A 64 -0.97 8.05 0.88
C ASP A 64 -0.35 7.83 2.26
N THR A 65 -0.43 6.61 2.81
CA THR A 65 0.16 6.30 4.12
C THR A 65 1.67 6.54 4.13
N LEU A 66 2.41 6.12 3.10
CA LEU A 66 3.85 6.43 3.03
C LEU A 66 4.11 7.94 2.90
N LYS A 67 3.29 8.67 2.15
CA LYS A 67 3.49 10.11 1.93
C LYS A 67 3.16 10.92 3.19
N VAL A 68 2.20 10.46 3.97
CA VAL A 68 1.92 10.95 5.33
C VAL A 68 3.12 10.68 6.23
N ALA A 69 3.64 9.45 6.27
CA ALA A 69 4.83 9.11 7.07
C ALA A 69 6.06 9.96 6.69
N LEU A 70 6.27 10.20 5.39
CA LEU A 70 7.35 11.08 4.89
C LEU A 70 7.15 12.55 5.28
N ARG A 71 5.91 13.02 5.33
CA ARG A 71 5.56 14.39 5.75
C ARG A 71 5.79 14.57 7.24
N ASP A 72 5.37 13.59 8.04
CA ASP A 72 5.32 13.69 9.50
C ASP A 72 6.63 13.23 10.18
N GLY A 73 7.47 12.47 9.46
CA GLY A 73 8.81 12.08 9.90
C GLY A 73 8.89 10.76 10.64
N ASP A 74 7.80 10.27 11.24
CA ASP A 74 7.92 9.22 12.28
C ASP A 74 7.00 7.99 12.16
N ASP A 75 6.04 7.92 11.21
CA ASP A 75 5.09 6.80 11.13
C ASP A 75 5.35 5.78 9.99
N TYR A 76 6.60 5.32 9.90
CA TYR A 76 6.94 4.21 9.00
C TYR A 76 6.43 2.86 9.50
N ASN A 77 6.14 2.74 10.79
CA ASN A 77 5.59 1.51 11.36
C ASN A 77 4.20 1.20 10.79
N ALA A 78 3.29 2.18 10.75
CA ALA A 78 1.98 1.97 10.13
C ALA A 78 2.11 1.67 8.62
N THR A 79 3.05 2.31 7.93
CA THR A 79 3.32 2.05 6.50
C THR A 79 3.75 0.59 6.27
N LEU A 80 4.71 0.09 7.04
CA LEU A 80 5.20 -1.29 6.90
C LEU A 80 4.14 -2.32 7.31
N ARG A 81 3.38 -2.03 8.37
CA ARG A 81 2.23 -2.86 8.78
C ARG A 81 1.15 -2.90 7.71
N LEU A 82 0.87 -1.78 7.05
CA LEU A 82 -0.02 -1.76 5.90
C LEU A 82 0.53 -2.62 4.77
N MET A 83 1.78 -2.42 4.36
CA MET A 83 2.38 -3.21 3.27
C MET A 83 2.42 -4.72 3.54
N SER A 84 2.29 -5.18 4.79
CA SER A 84 2.25 -6.61 5.12
C SER A 84 1.13 -7.40 4.43
N TYR A 85 -0.01 -6.75 4.11
CA TYR A 85 -1.12 -7.42 3.41
C TYR A 85 -0.74 -7.84 1.99
N LEU A 86 0.30 -7.24 1.39
CA LEU A 86 0.75 -7.53 0.02
C LEU A 86 1.11 -9.00 -0.21
N ARG A 87 1.38 -9.76 0.86
CA ARG A 87 1.56 -11.21 0.79
C ARG A 87 0.38 -11.95 0.13
N GLU A 88 -0.83 -11.39 0.25
CA GLU A 88 -2.05 -11.94 -0.34
C GLU A 88 -2.46 -11.21 -1.63
N GLU A 89 -1.81 -10.10 -1.96
CA GLU A 89 -2.18 -9.22 -3.09
C GLU A 89 -1.79 -9.83 -4.43
N THR A 90 -2.71 -9.76 -5.39
CA THR A 90 -2.49 -10.32 -6.74
C THR A 90 -2.90 -9.38 -7.86
N ASP A 91 -3.41 -8.19 -7.54
CA ASP A 91 -3.67 -7.16 -8.54
C ASP A 91 -2.42 -6.35 -8.87
N TYR A 92 -2.27 -6.03 -10.15
CA TYR A 92 -1.14 -5.28 -10.68
C TYR A 92 -0.98 -3.88 -10.07
N VAL A 93 -2.08 -3.13 -9.98
CA VAL A 93 -2.05 -1.71 -9.62
C VAL A 93 -1.50 -1.47 -8.20
N PRO A 94 -1.95 -2.19 -7.14
CA PRO A 94 -1.35 -2.11 -5.81
C PRO A 94 0.15 -2.46 -5.80
N TRP A 95 0.56 -3.51 -6.51
CA TRP A 95 1.95 -3.95 -6.57
C TRP A 95 2.89 -2.94 -7.23
N VAL A 96 2.46 -2.30 -8.32
CA VAL A 96 3.24 -1.22 -8.96
C VAL A 96 3.51 -0.08 -7.98
N VAL A 97 2.48 0.33 -7.25
CA VAL A 97 2.59 1.44 -6.29
C VAL A 97 3.45 1.04 -5.10
N ALA A 98 3.25 -0.17 -4.55
CA ALA A 98 4.08 -0.72 -3.49
C ALA A 98 5.55 -0.80 -3.90
N HIS A 99 5.85 -1.36 -5.06
CA HIS A 99 7.20 -1.50 -5.59
C HIS A 99 7.89 -0.14 -5.78
N LYS A 100 7.18 0.85 -6.34
CA LYS A 100 7.68 2.24 -6.44
C LYS A 100 8.06 2.81 -5.07
N ASN A 101 7.22 2.58 -4.08
CA ASN A 101 7.42 3.08 -2.72
C ASN A 101 8.56 2.35 -1.98
N LEU A 102 8.67 1.03 -2.12
CA LEU A 102 9.78 0.25 -1.59
C LEU A 102 11.12 0.65 -2.22
N ARG A 103 11.16 0.91 -3.54
CA ARG A 103 12.37 1.43 -4.22
C ARG A 103 12.77 2.81 -3.72
N TYR A 104 11.79 3.66 -3.42
CA TYR A 104 12.05 4.97 -2.84
C TYR A 104 12.66 4.84 -1.43
N LEU A 105 12.08 4.00 -0.56
CA LEU A 105 12.63 3.70 0.76
C LEU A 105 14.05 3.12 0.67
N LYS A 106 14.29 2.16 -0.23
CA LYS A 106 15.63 1.59 -0.49
C LYS A 106 16.64 2.66 -0.92
N THR A 107 16.20 3.66 -1.68
CA THR A 107 17.07 4.78 -2.08
C THR A 107 17.42 5.68 -0.90
N MET A 108 16.47 5.93 0.00
CA MET A 108 16.73 6.69 1.23
C MET A 108 17.70 5.96 2.17
N LEU A 109 17.61 4.63 2.24
CA LEU A 109 18.42 3.80 3.13
C LEU A 109 19.79 3.43 2.55
N ARG A 110 20.21 3.97 1.41
CA ARG A 110 21.51 3.63 0.78
C ARG A 110 22.73 3.85 1.67
N GLY A 111 22.64 4.77 2.64
CA GLY A 111 23.71 5.05 3.60
C GLY A 111 23.70 4.17 4.85
N ASP A 112 22.65 3.37 5.05
CA ASP A 112 22.48 2.45 6.18
C ASP A 112 22.31 1.02 5.64
N GLU A 113 23.44 0.31 5.55
CA GLU A 113 23.50 -1.04 5.00
C GLU A 113 22.54 -2.00 5.73
N LYS A 114 22.52 -1.95 7.06
CA LYS A 114 21.67 -2.81 7.88
C LYS A 114 20.19 -2.52 7.63
N ALA A 115 19.78 -1.26 7.60
CA ALA A 115 18.38 -0.92 7.33
C ALA A 115 17.97 -1.29 5.90
N SER A 116 18.88 -1.10 4.93
CA SER A 116 18.67 -1.50 3.53
C SER A 116 18.49 -3.02 3.38
N GLU A 117 19.30 -3.83 4.07
CA GLU A 117 19.18 -5.30 4.09
C GLU A 117 17.86 -5.77 4.72
N LEU A 118 17.45 -5.13 5.82
CA LEU A 118 16.16 -5.42 6.46
C LEU A 118 14.97 -5.10 5.54
N LEU A 119 15.00 -3.97 4.84
CA LEU A 119 13.97 -3.60 3.86
C LEU A 119 13.95 -4.56 2.67
N GLN A 120 15.12 -5.01 2.21
CA GLN A 120 15.25 -6.00 1.15
C GLN A 120 14.62 -7.33 1.58
N THR A 121 14.97 -7.83 2.77
CA THR A 121 14.40 -9.06 3.35
C THR A 121 12.88 -8.96 3.48
N PHE A 122 12.38 -7.82 3.97
CA PHE A 122 10.95 -7.56 4.05
C PHE A 122 10.28 -7.61 2.67
N THR A 123 10.88 -6.96 1.67
CA THR A 123 10.36 -6.95 0.29
C THR A 123 10.29 -8.35 -0.30
N GLU A 124 11.31 -9.17 -0.08
CA GLU A 124 11.34 -10.58 -0.51
C GLU A 124 10.23 -11.42 0.14
N GLN A 125 9.98 -11.20 1.44
CA GLN A 125 8.88 -11.88 2.15
C GLN A 125 7.50 -11.50 1.59
N LEU A 126 7.33 -10.25 1.15
CA LEU A 126 6.08 -9.81 0.50
C LEU A 126 5.91 -10.45 -0.89
N ALA A 127 6.98 -10.52 -1.69
CA ALA A 127 6.92 -10.96 -3.09
C ALA A 127 6.95 -12.49 -3.26
N THR A 128 7.46 -13.24 -2.28
CA THR A 128 7.57 -14.72 -2.36
C THR A 128 6.26 -15.41 -2.76
N PRO A 129 5.11 -15.16 -2.11
CA PRO A 129 3.85 -15.81 -2.49
C PRO A 129 3.41 -15.49 -3.93
N LEU A 130 3.67 -14.26 -4.39
CA LEU A 130 3.38 -13.84 -5.76
C LEU A 130 4.24 -14.61 -6.78
N LEU A 131 5.55 -14.75 -6.49
CA LEU A 131 6.47 -15.54 -7.33
C LEU A 131 6.08 -17.01 -7.39
N GLU A 132 5.70 -17.61 -6.26
CA GLU A 132 5.25 -19.01 -6.22
C GLU A 132 3.99 -19.22 -7.05
N LYS A 133 3.04 -18.27 -7.00
CA LYS A 133 1.80 -18.33 -7.78
C LYS A 133 2.05 -18.24 -9.29
N TYR A 134 2.86 -17.29 -9.74
CA TYR A 134 3.05 -16.99 -11.16
C TYR A 134 4.23 -17.73 -11.81
N SER A 135 5.16 -18.28 -11.01
CA SER A 135 6.41 -18.92 -11.43
C SER A 135 7.33 -18.04 -12.30
N PHE A 136 8.60 -18.38 -12.41
CA PHE A 136 9.56 -17.61 -13.22
C PHE A 136 9.32 -17.70 -14.74
N ALA A 137 8.57 -18.70 -15.20
CA ALA A 137 8.33 -18.95 -16.62
C ALA A 137 7.02 -18.34 -17.11
N LYS A 138 7.05 -17.75 -18.31
CA LYS A 138 5.86 -17.28 -19.02
C LYS A 138 4.91 -18.44 -19.29
N ARG A 139 3.64 -18.27 -18.92
CA ARG A 139 2.59 -19.26 -19.18
C ARG A 139 1.84 -18.89 -20.47
N SER A 140 1.45 -19.90 -21.24
CA SER A 140 0.62 -19.69 -22.43
C SER A 140 -0.77 -19.19 -22.02
N GLY A 141 -1.20 -18.03 -22.55
CA GLY A 141 -2.50 -17.42 -22.23
C GLY A 141 -2.51 -16.51 -21.00
N GLU A 142 -1.34 -16.20 -20.42
CA GLU A 142 -1.18 -15.26 -19.31
C GLU A 142 -1.61 -13.83 -19.70
N SER A 143 -2.24 -13.10 -18.77
CA SER A 143 -2.63 -11.71 -19.02
C SER A 143 -1.41 -10.78 -18.97
N VAL A 144 -1.50 -9.60 -19.59
CA VAL A 144 -0.43 -8.58 -19.52
C VAL A 144 -0.14 -8.19 -18.06
N ASN A 145 -1.19 -8.09 -17.23
CA ASN A 145 -1.04 -7.76 -15.81
C ASN A 145 -0.24 -8.82 -15.04
N ASP A 146 -0.46 -10.11 -15.34
CA ASP A 146 0.27 -11.21 -14.71
C ASP A 146 1.75 -11.23 -15.16
N GLU A 147 2.00 -10.93 -16.44
CA GLU A 147 3.36 -10.80 -16.99
C GLU A 147 4.13 -9.65 -16.33
N GLU A 148 3.50 -8.49 -16.15
CA GLU A 148 4.10 -7.33 -15.50
C GLU A 148 4.27 -7.52 -13.99
N LEU A 149 3.30 -8.17 -13.32
CA LEU A 149 3.42 -8.55 -11.91
C LEU A 149 4.63 -9.45 -11.66
N ARG A 150 4.84 -10.46 -12.51
CA ARG A 150 6.04 -11.29 -12.45
C ARG A 150 7.31 -10.45 -12.59
N SER A 151 7.33 -9.48 -13.52
CA SER A 151 8.51 -8.61 -13.69
C SER A 151 8.78 -7.69 -12.50
N ILE A 152 7.79 -7.41 -11.66
CA ILE A 152 7.97 -6.64 -10.40
C ILE A 152 8.56 -7.52 -9.30
N ALA A 153 8.25 -8.81 -9.34
CA ALA A 153 8.60 -9.76 -8.29
C ALA A 153 10.01 -10.37 -8.47
N ILE A 154 10.56 -10.34 -9.69
CA ILE A 154 11.93 -10.78 -10.04
C ILE A 154 12.91 -9.61 -9.88
#